data_AF-A0A7W2CYR1-F1
#
_entry.id   AF-A0A7W2CYR1-F1
#
_cell.length_a   1.000
_cell.length_b   1.000
_cell.length_c   1.000
_cell.angle_alpha   90.00
_cell.angle_beta   90.00
_cell.angle_gamma   90.00
#
_symmetry.space_group_name_H-M   'P 1'
#
loop_
_entity.id
_entity.type
_entity.pdbx_description
1 polymer ?
#
loop_
_entity_poly.entity_id
_entity_poly.type
_entity_poly.pdbx_seq_one_letter_code
_entity_poly.pdbx_strand_id
1 'polypeptide(L)'
;MTTTQESSIPSRASVVAAAATSTETDGGQLGSDLEDAGEDIADRGQRLVDTVRGIGRLFGDDEPRNERPRTPRVDGDSGGDDQPERAPQPVPKGLTAPQWDEAVDACQEAHGKSEEECRELPVFVVDGKRKPKIAINDASAIARGKPWLLNTMRDKDAAELNREFAGCKAVWAGPDSCDEYPFASTYQGGLGAQVMGVPKWENDQQGRDMSAFLRRNRMKRGDPFLVWTINVSQQNGNWVAG
;
A
#
# COMPACT_ATOMS: atom_id res chain seq x y z
N MET A 1 41.99 38.33 12.72
CA MET A 1 42.50 37.01 12.30
C MET A 1 41.41 36.01 12.61
N THR A 2 40.60 35.69 11.61
CA THR A 2 39.35 34.93 11.78
C THR A 2 39.43 33.81 10.75
N THR A 3 39.71 32.60 11.21
CA THR A 3 39.87 31.42 10.38
C THR A 3 38.50 30.81 10.12
N THR A 4 38.07 30.81 8.86
CA THR A 4 36.91 30.07 8.38
C THR A 4 37.31 28.61 8.19
N GLN A 5 36.60 27.70 8.85
CA GLN A 5 36.81 26.26 8.74
C GLN A 5 35.69 25.67 7.86
N GLU A 6 36.05 25.20 6.66
CA GLU A 6 35.15 24.46 5.77
C GLU A 6 34.90 23.05 6.32
N SER A 7 33.63 22.67 6.43
CA SER A 7 33.18 21.33 6.82
C SER A 7 32.92 20.49 5.57
N SER A 8 33.79 19.52 5.32
CA SER A 8 33.64 18.51 4.25
C SER A 8 32.67 17.40 4.68
N ILE A 9 31.67 17.11 3.85
CA ILE A 9 30.70 16.03 4.03
C ILE A 9 31.29 14.72 3.50
N PRO A 10 31.36 13.61 4.27
CA PRO A 10 31.78 12.32 3.73
C PRO A 10 30.65 11.66 2.92
N SER A 11 31.04 11.17 1.74
CA SER A 11 30.22 10.40 0.80
C SER A 11 29.82 9.02 1.36
N ARG A 12 28.60 8.60 1.02
CA ARG A 12 28.03 7.28 1.32
C ARG A 12 28.80 6.17 0.60
N ALA A 13 29.46 5.29 1.36
CA ALA A 13 29.56 3.85 1.11
C ALA A 13 30.49 3.22 2.15
N SER A 14 29.93 2.65 3.22
CA SER A 14 30.51 1.53 4.00
C SER A 14 29.65 1.25 5.22
N VAL A 15 28.70 0.34 5.09
CA VAL A 15 28.16 -0.40 6.23
C VAL A 15 27.94 -1.84 5.78
N VAL A 16 28.99 -2.66 5.85
CA VAL A 16 28.86 -4.09 6.17
C VAL A 16 30.11 -4.49 6.96
N ALA A 17 29.93 -4.65 8.27
CA ALA A 17 30.82 -5.33 9.20
C ALA A 17 29.88 -5.92 10.26
N ALA A 18 30.03 -7.11 10.83
CA ALA A 18 31.00 -8.18 10.72
C ALA A 18 30.36 -9.40 11.42
N ALA A 19 30.74 -10.62 11.06
CA ALA A 19 30.73 -11.77 12.00
C ALA A 19 31.47 -12.95 11.36
N ALA A 20 32.72 -13.17 11.74
CA ALA A 20 33.33 -14.51 11.73
C ALA A 20 34.63 -14.46 12.53
N THR A 21 34.55 -14.84 13.81
CA THR A 21 35.72 -15.32 14.56
C THR A 21 35.36 -16.65 15.20
N SER A 22 36.09 -17.68 14.74
CA SER A 22 36.49 -18.91 15.44
C SER A 22 35.40 -19.90 15.88
N THR A 23 35.42 -21.12 15.30
CA THR A 23 36.05 -22.32 15.90
C THR A 23 36.03 -23.48 14.88
N GLU A 24 37.10 -24.28 14.88
CA GLU A 24 37.27 -25.47 14.05
C GLU A 24 36.18 -26.52 14.35
N THR A 25 35.37 -26.85 13.34
CA THR A 25 34.50 -28.04 13.33
C THR A 25 34.34 -28.56 11.90
N ASP A 26 34.61 -29.86 11.76
CA ASP A 26 34.38 -30.80 10.65
C ASP A 26 33.84 -30.23 9.31
N GLY A 27 34.74 -30.02 8.36
CA GLY A 27 34.51 -29.31 7.09
C GLY A 27 33.77 -30.09 5.99
N GLY A 28 33.02 -31.15 6.32
CA GLY A 28 32.31 -31.97 5.33
C GLY A 28 30.86 -31.58 5.08
N GLN A 29 30.18 -31.00 6.08
CA GLN A 29 28.72 -30.86 6.08
C GLN A 29 28.23 -29.41 6.06
N LEU A 30 29.10 -28.45 6.42
CA LEU A 30 28.81 -27.01 6.34
C LEU A 30 28.88 -26.46 4.91
N GLY A 31 29.54 -27.17 3.99
CA GLY A 31 29.66 -26.75 2.58
C GLY A 31 28.33 -26.81 1.85
N SER A 32 27.61 -27.93 1.98
CA SER A 32 26.31 -28.13 1.33
C SER A 32 25.24 -27.17 1.87
N ASP A 33 25.23 -26.94 3.18
CA ASP A 33 24.22 -26.08 3.81
C ASP A 33 24.41 -24.60 3.45
N LEU A 34 25.66 -24.17 3.17
CA LEU A 34 25.98 -22.82 2.69
C LEU A 34 25.71 -22.66 1.19
N GLU A 35 25.90 -23.72 0.40
CA GLU A 35 25.55 -23.73 -1.02
C GLU A 35 24.02 -23.64 -1.19
N ASP A 36 23.25 -24.43 -0.44
CA ASP A 36 21.78 -24.40 -0.44
C ASP A 36 21.23 -23.04 0.03
N ALA A 37 21.84 -22.45 1.07
CA ALA A 37 21.46 -21.11 1.53
C ALA A 37 21.83 -20.01 0.50
N GLY A 38 22.94 -20.19 -0.22
CA GLY A 38 23.36 -19.30 -1.30
C GLY A 38 22.38 -19.34 -2.48
N GLU A 39 21.90 -20.53 -2.83
CA GLU A 39 20.87 -20.70 -3.87
C GLU A 39 19.55 -20.04 -3.47
N ASP A 40 19.04 -20.23 -2.24
CA ASP A 40 17.79 -19.58 -1.80
C ASP A 40 17.89 -18.05 -1.78
N ILE A 41 19.04 -17.49 -1.36
CA ILE A 41 19.27 -16.04 -1.39
C ILE A 41 19.31 -15.52 -2.83
N ALA A 42 19.99 -16.23 -3.73
CA ALA A 42 20.03 -15.88 -5.15
C ALA A 42 18.64 -15.92 -5.79
N ASP A 43 17.85 -16.95 -5.47
CA ASP A 43 16.50 -17.15 -5.97
C ASP A 43 15.54 -16.05 -5.48
N ARG A 44 15.62 -15.69 -4.18
CA ARG A 44 14.86 -14.57 -3.61
C ARG A 44 15.30 -13.23 -4.19
N GLY A 45 16.60 -13.05 -4.44
CA GLY A 45 17.16 -11.87 -5.10
C GLY A 45 16.63 -11.73 -6.53
N GLN A 46 16.60 -12.82 -7.30
CA GLN A 46 16.11 -12.83 -8.67
C GLN A 46 14.60 -12.54 -8.74
N ARG A 47 13.79 -13.11 -7.83
CA ARG A 47 12.36 -12.79 -7.69
C ARG A 47 12.11 -11.31 -7.41
N LEU A 48 12.97 -10.68 -6.58
CA LEU A 48 12.88 -9.25 -6.31
C LEU A 48 13.23 -8.40 -7.54
N VAL A 49 14.31 -8.76 -8.26
CA VAL A 49 14.71 -8.09 -9.52
C VAL A 49 13.61 -8.19 -10.58
N ASP A 50 12.97 -9.34 -10.72
CA ASP A 50 11.91 -9.53 -11.70
C ASP A 50 10.62 -8.80 -11.31
N THR A 51 10.34 -8.70 -10.01
CA THR A 51 9.25 -7.86 -9.49
C THR A 51 9.50 -6.38 -9.79
N VAL A 52 10.71 -5.87 -9.53
CA VAL A 52 11.09 -4.48 -9.81
C VAL A 52 11.06 -4.18 -11.31
N ARG A 53 11.53 -5.11 -12.16
CA ARG A 53 11.42 -4.99 -13.62
C ARG A 53 9.96 -5.02 -14.10
N GLY A 54 9.10 -5.80 -13.45
CA GLY A 54 7.66 -5.83 -13.70
C GLY A 54 6.99 -4.49 -13.36
N ILE A 55 7.40 -3.85 -12.27
CA ILE A 55 6.95 -2.49 -11.91
C ILE A 55 7.46 -1.47 -12.93
N GLY A 56 8.71 -1.56 -13.38
CA GLY A 56 9.27 -0.66 -14.41
C GLY A 56 8.47 -0.67 -15.73
N ARG A 57 8.00 -1.85 -16.17
CA ARG A 57 7.14 -1.96 -17.38
C ARG A 57 5.74 -1.37 -17.21
N LEU A 58 5.27 -1.17 -15.98
CA LEU A 58 4.01 -0.48 -15.73
C LEU A 58 4.15 1.06 -15.80
N PHE A 59 5.38 1.59 -15.82
CA PHE A 59 5.65 3.02 -15.69
C PHE A 59 6.57 3.64 -16.76
N GLY A 60 6.82 2.98 -17.90
CA GLY A 60 7.25 3.70 -19.11
C GLY A 60 8.18 2.95 -20.04
N ASP A 61 7.81 2.94 -21.32
CA ASP A 61 8.64 3.39 -22.45
C ASP A 61 7.67 3.74 -23.60
N ASP A 62 6.85 4.79 -23.40
CA ASP A 62 6.18 5.42 -24.54
C ASP A 62 7.23 6.19 -25.33
N GLU A 63 7.75 5.56 -26.38
CA GLU A 63 8.56 6.21 -27.41
C GLU A 63 7.86 7.50 -27.90
N PRO A 64 8.60 8.61 -28.07
CA PRO A 64 8.05 9.80 -28.69
C PRO A 64 7.72 9.50 -30.16
N ARG A 65 6.42 9.30 -30.45
CA ARG A 65 5.94 9.18 -31.82
C ARG A 65 6.22 10.49 -32.54
N ASN A 66 7.03 10.39 -33.59
CA ASN A 66 7.32 11.46 -34.54
C ASN A 66 6.05 11.80 -35.34
N GLU A 67 5.23 12.70 -34.79
CA GLU A 67 4.03 13.19 -35.47
C GLU A 67 4.39 14.29 -36.47
N ARG A 68 4.16 13.99 -37.75
CA ARG A 68 4.24 14.97 -38.85
C ARG A 68 3.16 16.05 -38.67
N PRO A 69 3.40 17.29 -39.12
CA PRO A 69 2.40 18.36 -39.06
C PRO A 69 1.20 17.98 -39.94
N ARG A 70 0.04 17.74 -39.32
CA ARG A 70 -1.24 17.63 -40.03
C ARG A 70 -1.81 19.03 -40.22
N THR A 71 -2.19 19.32 -41.46
CA THR A 71 -2.82 20.58 -41.86
C THR A 71 -4.19 20.78 -41.19
N PRO A 72 -4.69 22.03 -41.10
CA PRO A 72 -5.98 22.31 -40.48
C PRO A 72 -7.10 21.72 -41.33
N ARG A 73 -7.85 20.77 -40.77
CA ARG A 73 -9.13 20.35 -41.33
C ARG A 73 -10.23 21.08 -40.57
N VAL A 74 -10.80 22.08 -41.22
CA VAL A 74 -12.05 22.73 -40.81
C VAL A 74 -13.15 21.89 -41.43
N ASP A 75 -13.91 21.18 -40.59
CA ASP A 75 -15.26 20.61 -40.77
C ASP A 75 -15.57 20.04 -39.36
N GLY A 76 -16.48 20.58 -38.56
CA GLY A 76 -17.92 20.63 -38.82
C GLY A 76 -18.58 19.51 -38.00
N ASP A 77 -19.56 19.89 -37.17
CA ASP A 77 -20.49 19.03 -36.43
C ASP A 77 -20.11 18.65 -34.97
N SER A 78 -20.50 19.55 -34.07
CA SER A 78 -20.59 19.33 -32.63
C SER A 78 -21.81 18.47 -32.30
N GLY A 79 -21.76 17.19 -32.68
CA GLY A 79 -22.68 16.19 -32.16
C GLY A 79 -22.39 16.01 -30.67
N GLY A 80 -23.20 16.62 -29.82
CA GLY A 80 -23.17 16.39 -28.38
C GLY A 80 -23.49 14.92 -28.12
N ASP A 81 -22.46 14.14 -27.82
CA ASP A 81 -22.60 12.82 -27.23
C ASP A 81 -23.24 13.01 -25.84
N ASP A 82 -24.57 13.06 -25.81
CA ASP A 82 -25.39 12.82 -24.62
C ASP A 82 -25.13 11.38 -24.15
N GLN A 83 -23.94 11.13 -23.58
CA GLN A 83 -23.76 9.94 -22.77
C GLN A 83 -24.76 10.05 -21.62
N PRO A 84 -25.65 9.05 -21.44
CA PRO A 84 -26.62 9.10 -20.38
C PRO A 84 -25.89 9.27 -19.05
N GLU A 85 -26.17 10.38 -18.38
CA GLU A 85 -25.63 10.74 -17.07
C GLU A 85 -25.74 9.52 -16.16
N ARG A 86 -24.58 8.91 -15.87
CA ARG A 86 -24.53 7.64 -15.15
C ARG A 86 -25.05 7.92 -13.74
N ALA A 87 -26.09 7.19 -13.32
CA ALA A 87 -26.70 7.41 -12.01
C ALA A 87 -25.63 7.32 -10.89
N PRO A 88 -25.62 8.27 -9.93
CA PRO A 88 -24.63 8.28 -8.87
C PRO A 88 -24.65 6.96 -8.09
N GLN A 89 -23.46 6.47 -7.73
CA GLN A 89 -23.32 5.28 -6.89
C GLN A 89 -24.10 5.46 -5.58
N PRO A 90 -24.84 4.45 -5.10
CA PRO A 90 -25.50 4.53 -3.81
C PRO A 90 -24.46 4.64 -2.68
N VAL A 91 -24.84 5.27 -1.57
CA VAL A 91 -24.00 5.40 -0.37
C VAL A 91 -23.40 4.02 0.02
N PRO A 92 -22.07 3.90 0.15
CA PRO A 92 -21.42 2.65 0.51
C PRO A 92 -21.99 2.05 1.80
N LYS A 93 -22.15 0.72 1.81
CA LYS A 93 -22.71 0.02 2.98
C LYS A 93 -21.88 0.29 4.24
N GLY A 94 -22.53 0.86 5.26
CA GLY A 94 -21.92 1.17 6.54
C GLY A 94 -21.62 2.66 6.72
N LEU A 95 -21.69 3.47 5.66
CA LEU A 95 -21.63 4.92 5.74
C LEU A 95 -23.04 5.52 5.80
N THR A 96 -23.15 6.63 6.49
CA THR A 96 -24.25 7.59 6.33
C THR A 96 -23.96 8.51 5.14
N ALA A 97 -24.98 9.21 4.61
CA ALA A 97 -24.76 10.16 3.52
C ALA A 97 -23.72 11.25 3.88
N PRO A 98 -23.76 11.88 5.07
CA PRO A 98 -22.73 12.86 5.45
C PRO A 98 -21.32 12.28 5.52
N GLN A 99 -21.15 11.05 6.05
CA GLN A 99 -19.85 10.38 6.06
C GLN A 99 -19.37 10.04 4.65
N TRP A 100 -20.29 9.81 3.73
CA TRP A 100 -19.92 9.55 2.34
C TRP A 100 -19.46 10.83 1.65
N ASP A 101 -20.18 11.93 1.85
CA ASP A 101 -19.77 13.23 1.32
C ASP A 101 -18.41 13.66 1.88
N GLU A 102 -18.15 13.45 3.17
CA GLU A 102 -16.83 13.71 3.79
C GLU A 102 -15.70 12.90 3.13
N ALA A 103 -15.94 11.62 2.84
CA ALA A 103 -14.95 10.78 2.15
C ALA A 103 -14.71 11.20 0.70
N VAL A 104 -15.75 11.72 0.02
CA VAL A 104 -15.65 12.25 -1.34
C VAL A 104 -14.84 13.55 -1.34
N ASP A 105 -15.19 14.50 -0.46
CA ASP A 105 -14.47 15.78 -0.32
C ASP A 105 -12.99 15.55 -0.04
N ALA A 106 -12.68 14.67 0.92
CA ALA A 106 -11.30 14.31 1.23
C ALA A 106 -10.59 13.68 0.03
N CYS A 107 -11.29 12.87 -0.78
CA CYS A 107 -10.70 12.22 -1.95
C CYS A 107 -10.34 13.25 -3.03
N GLN A 108 -11.20 14.24 -3.24
CA GLN A 108 -10.94 15.34 -4.16
C GLN A 108 -9.73 16.16 -3.70
N GLU A 109 -9.68 16.51 -2.42
CA GLU A 109 -8.57 17.28 -1.84
C GLU A 109 -7.24 16.52 -1.93
N ALA A 110 -7.22 15.24 -1.53
CA ALA A 110 -5.99 14.46 -1.43
C ALA A 110 -5.44 13.99 -2.78
N HIS A 111 -6.31 13.77 -3.77
CA HIS A 111 -5.93 13.13 -5.04
C HIS A 111 -6.21 13.97 -6.28
N GLY A 112 -6.76 15.19 -6.11
CA GLY A 112 -7.08 16.09 -7.22
C GLY A 112 -8.14 15.55 -8.17
N LYS A 113 -8.97 14.63 -7.69
CA LYS A 113 -10.03 13.98 -8.47
C LYS A 113 -11.30 14.83 -8.49
N SER A 114 -12.13 14.62 -9.50
CA SER A 114 -13.50 15.14 -9.50
C SER A 114 -14.37 14.41 -8.47
N GLU A 115 -15.46 15.05 -8.05
CA GLU A 115 -16.47 14.45 -7.18
C GLU A 115 -17.00 13.13 -7.77
N GLU A 116 -17.28 13.13 -9.07
CA GLU A 116 -17.75 11.95 -9.81
C GLU A 116 -16.74 10.80 -9.74
N GLU A 117 -15.47 11.05 -10.07
CA GLU A 117 -14.43 10.04 -9.97
C GLU A 117 -14.30 9.47 -8.55
N CYS A 118 -14.38 10.32 -7.52
CA CYS A 118 -14.33 9.88 -6.13
C CYS A 118 -15.56 9.04 -5.74
N ARG A 119 -16.75 9.42 -6.24
CA ARG A 119 -17.99 8.66 -5.99
C ARG A 119 -18.02 7.33 -6.73
N GLU A 120 -17.29 7.18 -7.83
CA GLU A 120 -17.16 5.91 -8.55
C GLU A 120 -16.22 4.90 -7.85
N LEU A 121 -15.37 5.35 -6.93
CA LEU A 121 -14.43 4.47 -6.22
C LEU A 121 -15.15 3.60 -5.18
N PRO A 122 -14.90 2.27 -5.17
CA PRO A 122 -15.33 1.41 -4.08
C PRO A 122 -14.71 1.85 -2.75
N VAL A 123 -15.50 1.83 -1.67
CA VAL A 123 -15.02 2.17 -0.32
C VAL A 123 -15.00 0.97 0.61
N PHE A 124 -13.83 0.66 1.13
CA PHE A 124 -13.63 -0.30 2.20
C PHE A 124 -13.79 0.40 3.55
N VAL A 125 -14.95 0.19 4.17
CA VAL A 125 -15.28 0.79 5.47
C VAL A 125 -14.72 -0.04 6.62
N VAL A 126 -13.93 0.58 7.48
CA VAL A 126 -13.38 0.00 8.69
C VAL A 126 -14.10 0.58 9.91
N ASP A 127 -14.95 -0.26 10.51
CA ASP A 127 -15.83 0.15 11.60
C ASP A 127 -15.20 -0.13 12.98
N GLY A 128 -14.87 0.94 13.72
CA GLY A 128 -14.30 0.90 15.05
C GLY A 128 -15.20 0.30 16.12
N LYS A 129 -16.52 0.24 15.94
CA LYS A 129 -17.41 -0.51 16.84
C LYS A 129 -17.23 -2.01 16.71
N ARG A 130 -16.87 -2.48 15.51
CA ARG A 130 -16.71 -3.90 15.20
C ARG A 130 -15.27 -4.38 15.35
N LYS A 131 -14.30 -3.55 15.00
CA LYS A 131 -12.87 -3.86 15.04
C LYS A 131 -12.07 -2.65 15.58
N PRO A 132 -12.16 -2.38 16.90
CA PRO A 132 -11.60 -1.18 17.51
C PRO A 132 -10.11 -0.97 17.25
N LYS A 133 -9.28 -2.01 17.42
CA LYS A 133 -7.83 -1.89 17.31
C LYS A 133 -7.37 -1.74 15.87
N ILE A 134 -8.05 -2.44 14.95
CA ILE A 134 -7.85 -2.26 13.51
C ILE A 134 -8.19 -0.83 13.08
N ALA A 135 -9.37 -0.33 13.45
CA ALA A 135 -9.79 1.03 13.07
C ALA A 135 -8.84 2.10 13.61
N ILE A 136 -8.32 1.91 14.83
CA ILE A 136 -7.29 2.78 15.41
C ILE A 136 -5.97 2.71 14.62
N ASN A 137 -5.52 1.52 14.23
CA ASN A 137 -4.31 1.37 13.41
C ASN A 137 -4.46 2.12 12.08
N ASP A 138 -5.52 1.84 11.34
CA ASP A 138 -5.81 2.43 10.02
C ASP A 138 -5.94 3.95 10.12
N ALA A 139 -6.80 4.47 11.02
CA ALA A 139 -7.02 5.90 11.17
C ALA A 139 -5.74 6.66 11.57
N SER A 140 -4.97 6.10 12.51
CA SER A 140 -3.72 6.72 12.96
C SER A 140 -2.60 6.64 11.92
N ALA A 141 -2.63 5.64 11.03
CA ALA A 141 -1.70 5.53 9.92
C ALA A 141 -2.02 6.57 8.83
N ILE A 142 -3.30 6.70 8.48
CA ILE A 142 -3.79 7.69 7.51
C ILE A 142 -3.48 9.11 8.00
N ALA A 143 -3.76 9.41 9.28
CA ALA A 143 -3.42 10.70 9.89
C ALA A 143 -1.90 10.99 9.90
N ARG A 144 -1.05 9.96 9.82
CA ARG A 144 0.41 10.07 9.67
C ARG A 144 0.87 10.12 8.20
N GLY A 145 -0.05 10.34 7.27
CA GLY A 145 0.23 10.51 5.85
C GLY A 145 0.35 9.20 5.06
N LYS A 146 -0.09 8.07 5.62
CA LYS A 146 -0.23 6.84 4.81
C LYS A 146 -1.37 7.00 3.80
N PRO A 147 -1.23 6.44 2.59
CA PRO A 147 -2.26 6.55 1.58
C PRO A 147 -3.53 5.82 2.03
N TRP A 148 -4.67 6.41 1.68
CA TRP A 148 -6.00 5.84 1.91
C TRP A 148 -6.72 5.50 0.61
N LEU A 149 -6.20 6.01 -0.53
CA LEU A 149 -6.44 5.42 -1.84
C LEU A 149 -5.42 4.30 -2.07
N LEU A 150 -5.89 3.07 -2.10
CA LEU A 150 -5.07 1.88 -2.27
C LEU A 150 -5.39 1.18 -3.58
N ASN A 151 -4.41 0.44 -4.13
CA ASN A 151 -4.60 -0.35 -5.34
C ASN A 151 -4.47 -1.83 -5.00
N THR A 152 -5.43 -2.63 -5.45
CA THR A 152 -5.41 -4.07 -5.13
C THR A 152 -4.27 -4.77 -5.87
N MET A 153 -3.56 -5.68 -5.19
CA MET A 153 -2.42 -6.39 -5.80
C MET A 153 -2.82 -7.76 -6.36
N ARG A 154 -3.77 -8.46 -5.71
CA ARG A 154 -4.31 -9.78 -6.11
C ARG A 154 -3.21 -10.84 -6.37
N ASP A 155 -2.16 -10.82 -5.58
CA ASP A 155 -1.02 -11.72 -5.65
C ASP A 155 -0.69 -12.20 -4.23
N LYS A 156 -0.72 -13.52 -4.01
CA LYS A 156 -0.56 -14.09 -2.66
C LYS A 156 0.89 -14.08 -2.21
N ASP A 157 1.81 -14.36 -3.13
CA ASP A 157 3.24 -14.46 -2.81
C ASP A 157 3.80 -13.07 -2.56
N ALA A 158 3.40 -12.09 -3.39
CA ALA A 158 3.73 -10.69 -3.14
C ALA A 158 3.09 -10.17 -1.84
N ALA A 159 1.88 -10.59 -1.49
CA ALA A 159 1.27 -10.20 -0.21
C ALA A 159 2.03 -10.79 0.99
N GLU A 160 2.60 -11.99 0.85
CA GLU A 160 3.44 -12.57 1.89
C GLU A 160 4.77 -11.82 2.05
N LEU A 161 5.39 -11.41 0.93
CA LEU A 161 6.56 -10.52 0.96
C LEU A 161 6.23 -9.17 1.60
N ASN A 162 5.05 -8.61 1.35
CA ASN A 162 4.61 -7.39 2.02
C ASN A 162 4.49 -7.58 3.53
N ARG A 163 4.00 -8.72 4.02
CA ARG A 163 3.97 -8.99 5.47
C ARG A 163 5.36 -9.10 6.07
N GLU A 164 6.29 -9.73 5.36
CA GLU A 164 7.69 -9.78 5.76
C GLU A 164 8.29 -8.37 5.87
N PHE A 165 8.15 -7.54 4.83
CA PHE A 165 8.70 -6.19 4.80
C PHE A 165 8.00 -5.19 5.72
N ALA A 166 6.74 -5.42 6.07
CA ALA A 166 6.05 -4.67 7.11
C ALA A 166 6.57 -5.02 8.52
N GLY A 167 7.25 -6.17 8.67
CA GLY A 167 7.74 -6.67 9.95
C GLY A 167 6.74 -7.55 10.71
N CYS A 168 5.72 -8.09 10.03
CA CYS A 168 4.67 -8.94 10.62
C CYS A 168 5.00 -10.45 10.63
N LYS A 169 6.25 -10.80 10.35
CA LYS A 169 6.71 -12.19 10.23
C LYS A 169 7.91 -12.44 11.14
N ALA A 170 9.09 -12.70 10.59
CA ALA A 170 10.26 -13.12 11.37
C ALA A 170 10.64 -12.14 12.50
N VAL A 171 10.35 -10.86 12.33
CA VAL A 171 10.70 -9.78 13.29
C VAL A 171 9.54 -9.33 14.17
N TRP A 172 8.34 -9.93 14.04
CA TRP A 172 7.19 -9.51 14.84
C TRP A 172 7.33 -9.97 16.30
N ALA A 173 7.37 -9.01 17.21
CA ALA A 173 7.43 -9.25 18.66
C ALA A 173 6.29 -8.56 19.42
N GLY A 174 5.29 -8.02 18.71
CA GLY A 174 4.14 -7.36 19.32
C GLY A 174 3.09 -8.36 19.84
N PRO A 175 2.13 -7.88 20.66
CA PRO A 175 1.11 -8.74 21.23
C PRO A 175 0.15 -9.28 20.15
N ASP A 176 -0.39 -10.47 20.40
CA ASP A 176 -1.41 -11.13 19.59
C ASP A 176 -1.05 -11.26 18.10
N SER A 177 -1.85 -10.66 17.22
CA SER A 177 -1.66 -10.70 15.77
C SER A 177 -1.09 -9.37 15.29
N CYS A 178 -0.14 -9.42 14.37
CA CYS A 178 0.27 -8.25 13.61
C CYS A 178 -0.86 -7.84 12.66
N ASP A 179 -1.17 -6.54 12.63
CA ASP A 179 -1.96 -5.87 11.60
C ASP A 179 -1.13 -4.76 10.98
N GLU A 180 -1.27 -4.59 9.67
CA GLU A 180 -0.44 -3.69 8.87
C GLU A 180 -1.26 -2.73 8.01
N TYR A 181 -0.88 -1.45 8.02
CA TYR A 181 -1.45 -0.42 7.16
C TYR A 181 -0.36 0.42 6.46
N PRO A 182 -0.35 0.54 5.12
CA PRO A 182 -1.33 -0.03 4.18
C PRO A 182 -1.31 -1.56 4.12
N PHE A 183 -2.45 -2.15 3.74
CA PHE A 183 -2.65 -3.60 3.80
C PHE A 183 -1.66 -4.37 2.92
N ALA A 184 -1.17 -5.51 3.40
CA ALA A 184 -0.26 -6.36 2.64
C ALA A 184 -0.83 -6.84 1.29
N SER A 185 -2.16 -6.89 1.13
CA SER A 185 -2.82 -7.26 -0.13
C SER A 185 -2.90 -6.12 -1.17
N THR A 186 -2.24 -4.99 -0.91
CA THR A 186 -2.22 -3.80 -1.78
C THR A 186 -0.81 -3.48 -2.24
N TYR A 187 -0.67 -2.69 -3.31
CA TYR A 187 0.65 -2.27 -3.80
C TYR A 187 1.37 -1.30 -2.85
N GLN A 188 0.62 -0.57 -2.03
CA GLN A 188 1.14 0.38 -1.05
C GLN A 188 1.56 -0.30 0.27
N GLY A 189 1.24 -1.58 0.45
CA GLY A 189 1.63 -2.36 1.61
C GLY A 189 3.13 -2.70 1.60
N GLY A 190 3.60 -3.33 2.67
CA GLY A 190 5.00 -3.74 2.79
C GLY A 190 5.87 -2.69 3.45
N LEU A 191 7.01 -2.36 2.82
CA LEU A 191 8.04 -1.54 3.44
C LEU A 191 7.48 -0.18 3.90
N GLY A 192 7.68 0.12 5.18
CA GLY A 192 7.22 1.35 5.79
C GLY A 192 5.73 1.35 6.16
N ALA A 193 5.00 0.25 5.98
CA ALA A 193 3.68 0.10 6.60
C ALA A 193 3.77 0.30 8.11
N GLN A 194 2.74 0.92 8.68
CA GLN A 194 2.55 0.95 10.11
C GLN A 194 2.05 -0.41 10.59
N VAL A 195 2.62 -0.91 11.67
CA VAL A 195 2.19 -2.15 12.30
C VAL A 195 1.64 -1.91 13.71
N MET A 196 0.62 -2.68 14.08
CA MET A 196 0.04 -2.67 15.42
C MET A 196 -0.35 -4.08 15.84
N GLY A 197 -0.17 -4.39 17.13
CA GLY A 197 -0.68 -5.64 17.71
C GLY A 197 -2.17 -5.52 17.95
N VAL A 198 -2.94 -6.45 17.40
CA VAL A 198 -4.41 -6.47 17.47
C VAL A 198 -4.90 -7.86 17.88
N PRO A 199 -6.09 -7.95 18.51
CA PRO A 199 -6.70 -9.23 18.82
C PRO A 199 -6.87 -10.06 17.54
N LYS A 200 -6.47 -11.33 17.60
CA LYS A 200 -6.54 -12.23 16.44
C LYS A 200 -7.92 -12.27 15.77
N TRP A 201 -8.99 -12.22 16.55
CA TRP A 201 -10.35 -12.25 16.01
C TRP A 201 -10.69 -10.99 15.19
N GLU A 202 -10.15 -9.82 15.54
CA GLU A 202 -10.33 -8.60 14.74
C GLU A 202 -9.63 -8.74 13.40
N ASN A 203 -8.39 -9.24 13.41
CA ASN A 203 -7.60 -9.45 12.18
C ASN A 203 -8.26 -10.49 11.25
N ASP A 204 -8.68 -11.64 11.81
CA ASP A 204 -9.40 -12.67 11.05
C ASP A 204 -10.71 -12.11 10.44
N GLN A 205 -11.42 -11.23 11.17
CA GLN A 205 -12.64 -10.60 10.66
C GLN A 205 -12.35 -9.54 9.60
N GLN A 206 -11.28 -8.74 9.73
CA GLN A 206 -10.86 -7.77 8.72
C GLN A 206 -10.49 -8.49 7.41
N GLY A 207 -9.74 -9.59 7.48
CA GLY A 207 -9.40 -10.41 6.32
C GLY A 207 -10.64 -10.99 5.59
N ARG A 208 -11.67 -11.42 6.35
CA ARG A 208 -12.96 -11.85 5.78
C ARG A 208 -13.72 -10.69 5.13
N ASP A 209 -13.77 -9.54 5.81
CA ASP A 209 -14.45 -8.34 5.31
C ASP A 209 -13.77 -7.85 4.01
N MET A 210 -12.44 -7.80 3.98
CA MET A 210 -11.64 -7.44 2.81
C MET A 210 -11.87 -8.40 1.64
N SER A 211 -11.77 -9.71 1.89
CA SER A 211 -12.02 -10.74 0.86
C SER A 211 -13.43 -10.61 0.26
N ALA A 212 -14.42 -10.34 1.09
CA ALA A 212 -15.79 -10.14 0.65
C ALA A 212 -15.98 -8.81 -0.09
N PHE A 213 -15.32 -7.74 0.33
CA PHE A 213 -15.30 -6.44 -0.34
C PHE A 213 -14.72 -6.57 -1.76
N LEU A 214 -13.53 -7.13 -1.89
CA LEU A 214 -12.88 -7.33 -3.20
C LEU A 214 -13.75 -8.15 -4.15
N ARG A 215 -14.39 -9.21 -3.64
CA ARG A 215 -15.30 -10.06 -4.43
C ARG A 215 -16.58 -9.31 -4.84
N ARG A 216 -17.23 -8.59 -3.93
CA ARG A 216 -18.49 -7.88 -4.20
C ARG A 216 -18.31 -6.78 -5.24
N ASN A 217 -17.19 -6.07 -5.19
CA ASN A 217 -16.86 -5.01 -6.14
C ASN A 217 -16.14 -5.52 -7.38
N ARG A 218 -15.97 -6.85 -7.54
CA ARG A 218 -15.31 -7.49 -8.69
C ARG A 218 -13.90 -6.94 -8.96
N MET A 219 -13.19 -6.59 -7.89
CA MET A 219 -11.89 -5.93 -7.96
C MET A 219 -10.85 -6.83 -8.62
N LYS A 220 -10.15 -6.26 -9.60
CA LYS A 220 -9.01 -6.84 -10.32
C LYS A 220 -7.72 -6.19 -9.85
N ARG A 221 -6.60 -6.84 -10.16
CA ARG A 221 -5.26 -6.32 -9.91
C ARG A 221 -5.12 -4.92 -10.50
N GLY A 222 -4.66 -3.96 -9.69
CA GLY A 222 -4.51 -2.56 -10.08
C GLY A 222 -5.70 -1.68 -9.69
N ASP A 223 -6.90 -2.25 -9.52
CA ASP A 223 -8.11 -1.45 -9.28
C ASP A 223 -7.97 -0.62 -7.98
N PRO A 224 -8.32 0.68 -8.03
CA PRO A 224 -8.26 1.57 -6.88
C PRO A 224 -9.48 1.41 -5.96
N PHE A 225 -9.27 1.61 -4.66
CA PHE A 225 -10.34 1.73 -3.68
C PHE A 225 -9.93 2.65 -2.53
N LEU A 226 -10.92 3.28 -1.89
CA LEU A 226 -10.71 4.09 -0.70
C LEU A 226 -10.83 3.23 0.56
N VAL A 227 -10.01 3.52 1.55
CA VAL A 227 -10.18 3.04 2.92
C VAL A 227 -10.75 4.18 3.75
N TRP A 228 -11.88 3.93 4.41
CA TRP A 228 -12.50 4.92 5.27
C TRP A 228 -12.82 4.33 6.63
N THR A 229 -12.40 5.01 7.69
CA THR A 229 -12.62 4.56 9.06
C THR A 229 -13.79 5.29 9.70
N ILE A 230 -14.66 4.57 10.40
CA ILE A 230 -15.80 5.14 11.14
C ILE A 230 -15.79 4.68 12.59
N ASN A 231 -16.51 5.40 13.46
CA ASN A 231 -16.57 5.11 14.90
C ASN A 231 -15.16 5.04 15.53
N VAL A 232 -14.27 5.92 15.08
CA VAL A 232 -12.92 6.12 15.59
C VAL A 232 -12.58 7.60 15.52
N SER A 233 -11.96 8.14 16.56
CA SER A 233 -11.63 9.56 16.67
C SER A 233 -10.38 9.77 17.51
N GLN A 234 -9.70 10.91 17.31
CA GLN A 234 -8.61 11.32 18.18
C GLN A 234 -9.12 12.18 19.33
N GLN A 235 -8.85 11.77 20.57
CA GLN A 235 -9.22 12.44 21.81
C GLN A 235 -7.98 12.64 22.67
N ASN A 236 -7.65 13.89 23.00
CA ASN A 236 -6.47 14.24 23.82
C ASN A 236 -5.17 13.59 23.29
N GLY A 237 -4.99 13.57 21.96
CA GLY A 237 -3.84 12.94 21.29
C GLY A 237 -3.92 11.42 21.15
N ASN A 238 -4.89 10.76 21.79
CA ASN A 238 -5.08 9.31 21.74
C ASN A 238 -6.18 8.92 20.77
N TRP A 239 -5.99 7.82 20.04
CA TRP A 239 -7.04 7.26 19.19
C TRP A 239 -7.98 6.38 19.99
N VAL A 240 -9.28 6.65 19.89
CA VAL A 240 -10.35 5.95 20.60
C VAL A 240 -11.38 5.48 19.58
N ALA A 241 -11.74 4.20 19.65
CA ALA A 241 -12.83 3.62 18.86
C ALA A 241 -14.02 3.29 19.77
N GLY A 242 -15.25 3.52 19.29
CA GLY A 242 -16.47 3.36 20.08
C GLY A 242 -17.75 3.78 19.35
#